data_AF-A0A972ML39-F1
#
_entry.id   AF-A0A972ML39-F1
#
_cell.length_a   1.000
_cell.length_b   1.000
_cell.length_c   1.000
_cell.angle_alpha   90.00
_cell.angle_beta   90.00
_cell.angle_gamma   90.00
#
_symmetry.space_group_name_H-M   'P 1'
#
loop_
_entity.id
_entity.type
_entity.pdbx_description
1 polymer ?
#
loop_
_entity_poly.entity_id
_entity_poly.type
_entity_poly.pdbx_seq_one_letter_code
_entity_poly.pdbx_strand_id
1 'polypeptide(L)'
;MNIKERALKGIRWTALATIVGAASQILKISILTRFLSPTDFGLMALASVVTGFLQVFADGGVSNAIIYKQNITKRQLSILYWFNILIGIVLFLFLVLLAPIASIFYKEEELKIIIPLIGISILLQSFSFQYKAILEKELLFNT
;
A
#
# COMPACT_ATOMS: atom_id res chain seq x y z
N MET A 1 0.30 -8.92 -31.60
CA MET A 1 0.61 -7.53 -31.21
C MET A 1 2.10 -7.42 -30.97
N ASN A 2 2.73 -6.42 -31.57
CA ASN A 2 4.14 -6.14 -31.37
C ASN A 2 4.38 -5.67 -29.92
N ILE A 3 5.54 -5.95 -29.32
CA ILE A 3 5.89 -5.53 -27.95
C ILE A 3 5.71 -4.02 -27.79
N LYS A 4 6.03 -3.24 -28.84
CA LYS A 4 5.81 -1.79 -28.90
C LYS A 4 4.34 -1.40 -28.69
N GLU A 5 3.40 -2.13 -29.29
CA GLU A 5 1.96 -1.85 -29.17
C GLU A 5 1.43 -2.17 -27.77
N ARG A 6 1.86 -3.31 -27.18
CA ARG A 6 1.49 -3.67 -25.80
C ARG A 6 2.06 -2.67 -24.79
N ALA A 7 3.30 -2.24 -24.98
CA ALA A 7 3.94 -1.21 -24.15
C ALA A 7 3.21 0.13 -24.24
N LEU A 8 2.90 0.61 -25.45
CA LEU A 8 2.16 1.86 -25.65
C LEU A 8 0.77 1.83 -25.00
N LYS A 9 0.04 0.72 -25.15
CA LYS A 9 -1.26 0.54 -24.50
C LYS A 9 -1.14 0.52 -22.97
N GLY A 10 -0.13 -0.17 -22.44
CA GLY A 10 0.17 -0.24 -21.00
C GLY A 10 0.53 1.12 -20.40
N ILE A 11 1.35 1.92 -21.10
CA ILE A 11 1.69 3.29 -20.68
C ILE A 11 0.42 4.15 -20.63
N ARG A 12 -0.40 4.15 -21.68
CA ARG A 12 -1.64 4.95 -21.72
C ARG A 12 -2.58 4.57 -20.58
N TRP A 13 -2.74 3.28 -20.32
CA TRP A 13 -3.61 2.80 -19.25
C TRP A 13 -3.06 3.18 -17.86
N THR A 14 -1.77 2.96 -17.61
CA THR A 14 -1.14 3.28 -16.33
C THR A 14 -1.16 4.79 -16.07
N ALA A 15 -0.92 5.60 -17.11
CA ALA A 15 -1.02 7.05 -17.02
C ALA A 15 -2.45 7.49 -16.67
N LEU A 16 -3.46 6.93 -17.35
CA LEU A 16 -4.87 7.22 -17.04
C LEU A 16 -5.22 6.82 -15.61
N ALA A 17 -4.86 5.61 -15.19
CA ALA A 17 -5.11 5.11 -13.84
C ALA A 17 -4.43 6.01 -12.78
N THR A 18 -3.22 6.48 -13.05
CA THR A 18 -2.48 7.40 -12.17
C THR A 18 -3.17 8.76 -12.07
N ILE A 19 -3.57 9.34 -13.21
CA ILE A 19 -4.27 10.63 -13.24
C ILE A 19 -5.61 10.53 -12.52
N VAL A 20 -6.40 9.48 -12.79
CA VAL A 20 -7.68 9.23 -12.12
C VAL A 20 -7.46 9.05 -10.61
N GLY A 21 -6.47 8.25 -10.21
CA GLY A 21 -6.14 8.06 -8.79
C GLY A 21 -5.74 9.36 -8.09
N ALA A 22 -4.91 10.19 -8.74
CA ALA A 22 -4.51 11.50 -8.22
C ALA A 22 -5.71 12.46 -8.11
N ALA A 23 -6.55 12.52 -9.15
CA ALA A 23 -7.78 13.31 -9.13
C ALA A 23 -8.74 12.84 -8.01
N SER A 24 -8.91 11.53 -7.85
CA SER A 24 -9.69 10.96 -6.74
C SER A 24 -9.10 11.31 -5.37
N GLN A 25 -7.77 11.38 -5.23
CA GLN A 25 -7.12 11.79 -3.98
C GLN A 25 -7.42 13.26 -3.65
N ILE A 26 -7.30 14.14 -4.63
CA ILE A 26 -7.63 15.57 -4.48
C ILE A 26 -9.11 15.76 -4.13
N LEU A 27 -10.00 15.02 -4.80
CA LEU A 27 -11.43 15.04 -4.52
C LEU A 27 -11.73 14.56 -3.10
N LYS A 28 -11.14 13.44 -2.66
CA LYS A 28 -11.30 12.93 -1.29
C LYS A 28 -10.89 13.98 -0.25
N ILE A 29 -9.73 14.61 -0.42
CA ILE A 29 -9.26 15.66 0.50
C ILE A 29 -10.22 16.84 0.49
N SER A 30 -10.61 17.34 -0.69
CA SER A 30 -11.54 18.47 -0.85
C SER A 30 -12.91 18.22 -0.23
N ILE A 31 -13.36 16.96 -0.22
CA ILE A 31 -14.60 16.55 0.44
C ILE A 31 -14.38 16.47 1.95
N LEU A 32 -13.36 15.74 2.41
CA LEU A 32 -13.08 15.57 3.85
C LEU A 32 -12.84 16.90 4.56
N THR A 33 -12.21 17.89 3.93
CA THR A 33 -12.01 19.24 4.52
C THR A 33 -13.29 19.99 4.84
N ARG A 34 -14.44 19.57 4.28
CA ARG A 34 -15.76 20.12 4.62
C ARG A 34 -16.41 19.41 5.81
N PHE A 35 -15.99 18.19 6.12
CA PHE A 35 -16.60 17.36 7.17
C PHE A 35 -15.71 17.22 8.42
N LEU A 36 -14.40 17.26 8.25
CA LEU A 36 -13.43 17.09 9.34
C LEU A 36 -12.94 18.46 9.82
N SER A 37 -12.69 18.54 11.12
CA SER A 37 -12.05 19.71 11.71
C SER A 37 -10.55 19.76 11.37
N PRO A 38 -9.88 20.92 11.49
CA PRO A 38 -8.43 21.02 11.33
C PRO A 38 -7.65 20.09 12.26
N THR A 39 -8.18 19.84 13.46
CA THR A 39 -7.60 18.92 14.45
C THR A 39 -7.60 17.49 13.94
N ASP A 40 -8.71 17.03 13.36
CA ASP A 40 -8.83 15.66 12.80
C ASP A 40 -7.85 15.44 11.65
N PHE A 41 -7.64 16.47 10.82
CA PHE A 41 -6.62 16.43 9.77
C PHE A 41 -5.19 16.33 10.34
N GLY A 42 -4.92 17.02 11.44
CA GLY A 42 -3.66 16.92 12.17
C GLY A 42 -3.41 15.49 12.67
N LEU A 43 -4.42 14.88 13.30
CA LEU A 43 -4.35 13.49 13.78
C LEU A 43 -4.10 12.50 12.65
N MET A 44 -4.82 12.64 11.52
CA MET A 44 -4.61 11.81 10.34
C MET A 44 -3.21 11.98 9.74
N ALA A 45 -2.66 13.20 9.74
CA ALA A 45 -1.29 13.45 9.28
C ALA A 45 -0.26 12.76 10.18
N LEU A 46 -0.39 12.89 11.51
CA LEU A 46 0.47 12.21 12.47
C LEU A 46 0.41 10.68 12.33
N ALA A 47 -0.80 10.13 12.23
CA ALA A 47 -0.98 8.70 12.01
C ALA A 47 -0.37 8.25 10.67
N SER A 48 -0.49 9.06 9.62
CA SER A 48 0.10 8.78 8.30
C SER A 48 1.63 8.77 8.33
N VAL A 49 2.28 9.60 9.16
CA VAL A 49 3.74 9.57 9.33
C VAL A 49 4.19 8.22 9.91
N VAL A 50 3.54 7.78 11.00
CA VAL A 50 3.89 6.52 11.68
C VAL A 50 3.62 5.31 10.77
N THR A 51 2.44 5.27 10.15
CA THR A 51 2.04 4.14 9.30
C THR A 51 2.78 4.13 7.96
N GLY A 52 3.00 5.31 7.35
CA GLY A 52 3.69 5.46 6.08
C GLY A 52 5.13 4.98 6.11
N PHE A 53 5.83 5.16 7.24
CA PHE A 53 7.17 4.61 7.41
C PHE A 53 7.18 3.08 7.30
N LEU A 54 6.25 2.39 7.99
CA LEU A 54 6.15 0.93 7.96
C LEU A 54 5.64 0.41 6.61
N GLN A 55 4.84 1.19 5.91
CA GLN A 55 4.32 0.85 4.59
C GLN A 55 5.44 0.59 3.56
N VAL A 56 6.59 1.27 3.67
CA VAL A 56 7.75 1.07 2.79
C VAL A 56 8.28 -0.37 2.87
N PHE A 57 8.17 -0.99 4.05
CA PHE A 57 8.64 -2.35 4.29
C PHE A 57 7.59 -3.42 3.96
N ALA A 58 6.34 -3.02 3.70
CA ALA A 58 5.21 -3.95 3.57
C ALA A 58 5.34 -4.94 2.41
N ASP A 59 5.93 -4.53 1.29
CA ASP A 59 6.15 -5.43 0.14
C ASP A 59 7.34 -6.39 0.36
N GLY A 60 8.25 -6.07 1.29
CA GLY A 60 9.44 -6.89 1.59
C GLY A 60 10.35 -7.18 0.39
N GLY A 61 10.18 -6.47 -0.74
CA GLY A 61 10.89 -6.73 -2.00
C GLY A 61 10.35 -7.91 -2.83
N VAL A 62 9.23 -8.51 -2.42
CA VAL A 62 8.64 -9.66 -3.12
C VAL A 62 8.19 -9.29 -4.54
N SER A 63 7.56 -8.12 -4.71
CA SER A 63 7.12 -7.68 -6.04
C SER A 63 8.30 -7.56 -7.01
N ASN A 64 9.40 -6.95 -6.57
CA ASN A 64 10.63 -6.83 -7.36
C ASN A 64 11.25 -8.19 -7.70
N ALA A 65 11.27 -9.13 -6.73
CA ALA A 65 11.78 -10.47 -6.95
C ALA A 65 10.97 -11.24 -7.99
N ILE A 66 9.64 -11.08 -8.01
CA ILE A 66 8.75 -11.69 -8.99
C ILE A 66 9.01 -11.14 -10.39
N ILE A 67 9.09 -9.80 -10.51
CA ILE A 67 9.31 -9.12 -11.79
C ILE A 67 10.66 -9.51 -12.40
N TYR A 68 11.74 -9.53 -11.60
CA TYR A 68 13.09 -9.80 -12.10
C TYR A 68 13.31 -11.26 -12.50
N LYS A 69 12.75 -12.21 -11.75
CA LYS A 69 13.03 -13.64 -11.96
C LYS A 69 12.12 -14.22 -13.05
N GLN A 70 12.71 -14.54 -14.21
CA GLN A 70 11.98 -15.04 -15.39
C GLN A 70 11.19 -16.33 -15.10
N ASN A 71 11.87 -17.36 -14.59
CA ASN A 71 11.28 -18.68 -14.32
C ASN A 71 11.04 -18.88 -12.82
N ILE A 72 9.85 -18.52 -12.36
CA ILE A 72 9.39 -18.83 -11.00
C ILE A 72 8.43 -20.02 -11.05
N THR A 73 8.65 -21.00 -10.19
CA THR A 73 7.74 -22.14 -10.05
C THR A 73 6.51 -21.76 -9.21
N LYS A 74 5.38 -22.46 -9.41
CA LYS A 74 4.17 -22.28 -8.58
C LYS A 74 4.47 -22.40 -7.07
N ARG A 75 5.34 -23.34 -6.69
CA ARG A 75 5.77 -23.51 -5.29
C ARG A 75 6.51 -22.29 -4.75
N GLN A 76 7.37 -21.66 -5.56
CA GLN A 76 8.09 -20.44 -5.17
C GLN A 76 7.13 -19.25 -5.02
N LEU A 77 6.14 -19.10 -5.91
CA LEU A 77 5.07 -18.09 -5.74
C LEU A 77 4.31 -18.32 -4.44
N SER A 78 3.89 -19.54 -4.14
CA SER A 78 3.18 -19.82 -2.88
C SER A 78 4.01 -19.45 -1.65
N ILE A 79 5.33 -19.72 -1.67
CA ILE A 79 6.23 -19.32 -0.57
C ILE A 79 6.31 -17.80 -0.45
N LEU A 80 6.50 -17.08 -1.56
CA LEU A 80 6.58 -15.62 -1.58
C LEU A 80 5.27 -14.97 -1.10
N TYR A 81 4.13 -15.53 -1.49
CA TYR A 81 2.81 -15.08 -1.05
C TYR A 81 2.66 -15.16 0.47
N TRP A 82 2.91 -16.34 1.06
CA TRP A 82 2.80 -16.53 2.51
C TRP A 82 3.84 -15.71 3.28
N PHE A 83 5.04 -15.55 2.73
CA PHE A 83 6.06 -14.68 3.29
C PHE A 83 5.59 -13.22 3.36
N ASN A 84 4.95 -12.71 2.31
CA ASN A 84 4.45 -11.33 2.26
C ASN A 84 3.29 -11.11 3.25
N ILE A 85 2.38 -12.09 3.38
CA ILE A 85 1.33 -12.07 4.41
C ILE A 85 1.93 -12.05 5.81
N LEU A 86 2.94 -12.88 6.07
CA LEU A 86 3.61 -12.93 7.37
C LEU A 86 4.27 -11.58 7.69
N ILE A 87 4.96 -10.96 6.73
CA ILE A 87 5.51 -9.60 6.89
C ILE A 87 4.40 -8.61 7.22
N GLY A 88 3.29 -8.63 6.49
CA GLY A 88 2.15 -7.75 6.75
C GLY A 88 1.61 -7.88 8.18
N ILE A 89 1.46 -9.12 8.66
CA ILE A 89 1.02 -9.41 10.04
C ILE A 89 2.02 -8.88 11.06
N VAL A 90 3.33 -9.14 10.85
CA VAL A 90 4.38 -8.67 11.75
C VAL A 90 4.42 -7.14 11.81
N LEU A 91 4.35 -6.47 10.66
CA LEU A 91 4.34 -5.01 10.59
C LEU A 91 3.08 -4.41 11.23
N PHE A 92 1.92 -5.04 11.03
CA PHE A 92 0.67 -4.63 11.68
C PHE A 92 0.76 -4.75 13.20
N LEU A 93 1.22 -5.89 13.72
CA LEU A 93 1.40 -6.08 15.16
C LEU A 93 2.42 -5.10 15.74
N PHE A 94 3.52 -4.86 15.04
CA PHE A 94 4.52 -3.87 15.43
C PHE A 94 3.92 -2.46 15.49
N LEU A 95 3.08 -2.09 14.52
CA LEU A 95 2.36 -0.83 14.45
C LEU A 95 1.35 -0.67 15.60
N VAL A 96 0.64 -1.74 15.98
CA VAL A 96 -0.25 -1.75 17.15
C VAL A 96 0.53 -1.52 18.45
N LEU A 97 1.72 -2.12 18.59
CA LEU A 97 2.59 -1.89 19.74
C LEU A 97 3.19 -0.48 19.76
N LEU A 98 3.43 0.12 18.59
CA LEU A 98 3.90 1.50 18.46
C LEU A 98 2.79 2.54 18.72
N ALA A 99 1.53 2.22 18.48
CA ALA A 99 0.40 3.14 18.65
C ALA A 99 0.36 3.84 20.04
N PRO A 100 0.48 3.14 21.19
CA PRO A 100 0.51 3.80 22.50
C PRO A 100 1.75 4.70 22.67
N ILE A 101 2.90 4.31 22.11
CA ILE A 101 4.14 5.09 22.18
C ILE A 101 3.97 6.39 21.38
N ALA A 102 3.42 6.30 20.17
CA ALA A 102 3.12 7.45 19.32
C ALA A 102 2.11 8.39 20.01
N SER A 103 1.08 7.84 20.64
CA SER A 103 0.08 8.62 21.39
C SER A 103 0.71 9.45 22.51
N ILE A 104 1.64 8.86 23.28
CA ILE A 104 2.35 9.57 24.36
C ILE A 104 3.30 10.62 23.77
N PHE A 105 4.04 10.28 22.71
CA PHE A 105 5.02 11.17 22.08
C PHE A 105 4.37 12.42 21.48
N TYR A 106 3.26 12.24 20.77
CA TYR A 106 2.52 13.34 20.14
C TYR A 106 1.48 13.98 21.06
N LYS A 107 1.27 13.45 22.27
CA LYS A 107 0.28 13.91 23.25
C LYS A 107 -1.17 13.87 22.74
N GLU A 108 -1.49 12.85 21.95
CA GLU A 108 -2.80 12.67 21.33
C GLU A 108 -3.32 11.25 21.61
N GLU A 109 -4.37 11.11 22.41
CA GLU A 109 -4.90 9.80 22.83
C GLU A 109 -5.57 9.03 21.68
N GLU A 110 -6.18 9.76 20.74
CA GLU A 110 -6.90 9.18 19.60
C GLU A 110 -5.99 8.34 18.69
N LEU A 111 -4.69 8.62 18.69
CA LEU A 111 -3.70 7.85 17.92
C LEU A 111 -3.63 6.38 18.34
N LYS A 112 -4.00 6.04 19.60
CA LYS A 112 -4.09 4.64 20.05
C LYS A 112 -5.06 3.82 19.22
N ILE A 113 -6.11 4.46 18.69
CA ILE A 113 -7.18 3.81 17.93
C ILE A 113 -6.95 4.01 16.43
N ILE A 114 -6.62 5.24 16.01
CA ILE A 114 -6.48 5.60 14.60
C ILE A 114 -5.34 4.82 13.94
N ILE A 115 -4.18 4.69 14.61
CA ILE A 115 -3.00 4.02 14.04
C ILE A 115 -3.32 2.55 13.69
N PRO A 116 -3.80 1.70 14.63
CA PRO A 116 -4.23 0.33 14.31
C PRO A 116 -5.27 0.26 13.19
N LEU A 117 -6.27 1.14 13.16
CA LEU A 117 -7.30 1.14 12.12
C LEU A 117 -6.71 1.37 10.72
N ILE A 118 -5.82 2.36 10.58
CA ILE A 118 -5.12 2.61 9.32
C ILE A 118 -4.19 1.44 8.99
N GLY A 119 -3.54 0.85 9.99
CA GLY A 119 -2.65 -0.30 9.86
C GLY A 119 -3.29 -1.54 9.24
N ILE A 120 -4.62 -1.71 9.34
CA ILE A 120 -5.33 -2.81 8.65
C ILE A 120 -5.07 -2.77 7.13
N SER A 121 -4.86 -1.59 6.56
CA SER A 121 -4.53 -1.45 5.14
C SER A 121 -3.22 -2.14 4.75
N ILE A 122 -2.26 -2.29 5.68
CA ILE A 122 -1.01 -3.04 5.43
C ILE A 122 -1.34 -4.51 5.20
N LEU A 123 -2.19 -5.09 6.06
CA LEU A 123 -2.63 -6.49 5.92
C LEU A 123 -3.30 -6.71 4.57
N LEU A 124 -4.26 -5.85 4.22
CA LEU A 124 -5.00 -5.96 2.95
C LEU A 124 -4.09 -5.84 1.73
N GLN A 125 -3.09 -4.96 1.78
CA GLN A 125 -2.11 -4.79 0.70
C GLN A 125 -1.19 -6.00 0.56
N SER A 126 -0.80 -6.65 1.66
CA SER A 126 0.06 -7.85 1.60
C SER A 126 -0.53 -8.99 0.78
N PHE A 127 -1.86 -9.14 0.74
CA PHE A 127 -2.53 -10.11 -0.14
C PHE A 127 -2.42 -9.73 -1.63
N SER A 128 -2.27 -8.44 -1.93
CA SER A 128 -2.37 -7.90 -3.30
C SER A 128 -1.01 -7.80 -4.01
N PHE A 129 0.10 -7.70 -3.28
CA PHE A 129 1.43 -7.45 -3.86
C PHE A 129 1.83 -8.48 -4.92
N GLN A 130 1.73 -9.77 -4.62
CA GLN A 130 2.10 -10.82 -5.57
C GLN A 130 1.27 -10.76 -6.87
N TYR A 131 -0.04 -10.57 -6.76
CA TYR A 131 -0.91 -10.52 -7.94
C TYR A 131 -0.58 -9.32 -8.82
N LYS A 132 -0.38 -8.15 -8.19
CA LYS A 132 0.02 -6.93 -8.88
C LYS A 132 1.37 -7.12 -9.60
N ALA A 133 2.34 -7.74 -8.94
CA ALA A 133 3.66 -8.00 -9.51
C ALA A 133 3.62 -8.97 -10.70
N ILE A 134 2.75 -9.98 -10.67
CA ILE A 134 2.54 -10.90 -11.80
C ILE A 134 1.92 -10.16 -12.98
N LEU A 135 0.86 -9.36 -12.76
CA LEU A 135 0.21 -8.57 -13.81
C LEU A 135 1.19 -7.58 -14.46
N GLU A 136 2.01 -6.91 -13.65
CA GLU A 136 3.04 -6.00 -14.11
C GLU A 136 4.10 -6.72 -14.95
N LYS A 137 4.56 -7.89 -14.51
CA LYS A 137 5.50 -8.73 -15.25
C LYS A 137 4.94 -9.19 -16.61
N GLU A 138 3.65 -9.49 -16.69
CA GLU A 138 2.96 -9.93 -17.91
C GLU A 138 2.52 -8.78 -18.82
N LEU A 139 2.77 -7.53 -18.40
CA LEU A 139 2.32 -6.29 -19.06
C LEU A 139 0.79 -6.22 -19.21
N LEU A 140 0.06 -6.84 -18.27
CA LEU A 140 -1.39 -6.86 -18.20
C LEU A 140 -1.89 -5.73 -17.30
N PHE A 141 -1.85 -4.52 -17.81
CA PHE A 141 -2.29 -3.35 -17.05
C PHE A 141 -3.80 -3.12 -17.13
N ASN A 142 -4.49 -3.67 -18.14
CA ASN A 142 -5.88 -3.37 -18.49
C ASN A 142 -6.95 -4.25 -17.82
N THR A 143 -6.65 -4.82 -16.65
CA THR A 143 -7.55 -5.59 -15.78
C THR A 143 -7.76 -4.83 -14.49
#